data_AF-A0A1H3YHX5-F1
#
_entry.id   AF-A0A1H3YHX5-F1
#
_cell.length_a   1.000
_cell.length_b   1.000
_cell.length_c   1.000
_cell.angle_alpha   90.00
_cell.angle_beta   90.00
_cell.angle_gamma   90.00
#
_symmetry.space_group_name_H-M   'P 1'
#
loop_
_entity.id
_entity.type
_entity.pdbx_description
1 polymer ?
#
loop_
_entity_poly.entity_id
_entity_poly.type
_entity_poly.pdbx_seq_one_letter_code
_entity_poly.pdbx_strand_id
1 'polypeptide(L)'
;MEKDITLEYAAFLRSFKRNIDVPHSFLLGAGASISSGVQSAYDCIWEWKKDIFLSKNVNSSEYYKNFKDNAVRKSIQKWLDNEGGYPILDSPQEYSFYAENAYPIAEDRRKYFFSLIENIEPYIGYKLLCLLAEHNIVKSVWTTNFDGLIVRAAHQNRLTPIEINLDNVDRIYRNQSSKELLTIALHGDYKFSTLKNTDEELDTQNETFKDHLSNYHIDKNMIVIGYSGRDKSLMDALKETFTKKGSGRLYWCGYGETINSEVSELLLTIRASGREAYYVATDGFDKTMIHLSKSAFEDNPIISLQIDETLKDISENELHNTDFTLNVTKTDKYIKSNLHPIIFPKEVFQFEIDYGNEKPWSFLRMLTKETNTCAIPFKKKVFALGTLSEINATFKNYLRSDIKREAISKKDIENVGAFRALMLQAVLKYFTHDPNIESDNKDKLWMKSSERNIGNKSNLSKLYNLTK
;
A
#
# COMPACT_ATOMS: atom_id res chain seq x y z
N MET A 1 -30.26 -12.10 -3.88
CA MET A 1 -29.40 -11.92 -5.08
C MET A 1 -28.54 -10.71 -4.80
N GLU A 2 -27.51 -10.86 -3.97
CA GLU A 2 -26.54 -9.80 -3.70
C GLU A 2 -25.77 -9.57 -5.00
N LYS A 3 -26.08 -8.49 -5.70
CA LYS A 3 -25.22 -8.01 -6.79
C LYS A 3 -23.95 -7.53 -6.11
N ASP A 4 -22.89 -8.30 -6.27
CA ASP A 4 -21.55 -8.02 -5.75
C ASP A 4 -21.20 -6.53 -5.98
N ILE A 5 -21.19 -5.74 -4.91
CA ILE A 5 -20.87 -4.31 -4.94
C ILE A 5 -19.41 -4.05 -5.23
N THR A 6 -18.58 -5.11 -5.21
CA THR A 6 -17.17 -5.01 -5.49
C THR A 6 -16.88 -4.95 -6.98
N LEU A 7 -15.81 -4.24 -7.32
CA LEU A 7 -15.17 -4.25 -8.62
C LEU A 7 -13.71 -4.60 -8.41
N GLU A 8 -13.27 -5.68 -9.06
CA GLU A 8 -11.87 -6.11 -9.02
C GLU A 8 -10.96 -4.94 -9.42
N TYR A 9 -9.87 -4.74 -8.66
CA TYR A 9 -8.94 -3.64 -8.87
C TYR A 9 -8.43 -3.54 -10.33
N ALA A 10 -8.10 -4.68 -10.95
CA ALA A 10 -7.68 -4.70 -12.35
C ALA A 10 -8.80 -4.27 -13.32
N ALA A 11 -10.06 -4.58 -13.02
CA ALA A 11 -11.21 -4.13 -13.79
C ALA A 11 -11.45 -2.62 -13.60
N PHE A 12 -11.25 -2.10 -12.39
CA PHE A 12 -11.25 -0.67 -12.11
C PHE A 12 -10.21 0.09 -12.94
N LEU A 13 -8.96 -0.38 -13.01
CA LEU A 13 -7.91 0.25 -13.82
C LEU A 13 -8.26 0.30 -15.32
N ARG A 14 -8.87 -0.78 -15.85
CA ARG A 14 -9.34 -0.82 -17.25
C ARG A 14 -10.54 0.11 -17.47
N SER A 15 -11.46 0.16 -16.50
CA SER A 15 -12.59 1.08 -16.53
C SER A 15 -12.11 2.53 -16.56
N PHE A 16 -11.19 2.91 -15.66
CA PHE A 16 -10.60 4.24 -15.64
C PHE A 16 -9.92 4.58 -16.97
N LYS A 17 -9.06 3.70 -17.49
CA LYS A 17 -8.39 3.86 -18.80
C LYS A 17 -9.40 4.12 -19.93
N ARG A 18 -10.51 3.39 -19.94
CA ARG A 18 -11.52 3.52 -21.00
C ARG A 18 -12.33 4.81 -20.91
N ASN A 19 -12.35 5.48 -19.76
CA ASN A 19 -13.13 6.68 -19.52
C ASN A 19 -12.25 7.92 -19.28
N ILE A 20 -10.98 7.94 -19.70
CA ILE A 20 -10.11 9.12 -19.52
C ILE A 20 -10.62 10.38 -20.23
N ASP A 21 -11.50 10.21 -21.22
CA ASP A 21 -12.22 11.26 -21.95
C ASP A 21 -13.50 11.75 -21.22
N VAL A 22 -13.89 11.06 -20.14
CA VAL A 22 -14.96 11.47 -19.24
C VAL A 22 -14.35 12.17 -18.03
N PRO A 23 -14.82 13.36 -17.64
CA PRO A 23 -14.28 14.04 -16.46
C PRO A 23 -14.46 13.24 -15.18
N HIS A 24 -13.38 13.16 -14.41
CA HIS A 24 -13.34 12.59 -13.07
C HIS A 24 -13.19 13.67 -12.00
N SER A 25 -13.81 13.42 -10.86
CA SER A 25 -13.51 14.09 -9.60
C SER A 25 -12.89 13.09 -8.62
N PHE A 26 -12.12 13.62 -7.68
CA PHE A 26 -11.66 12.86 -6.53
C PHE A 26 -12.27 13.40 -5.26
N LEU A 27 -12.65 12.53 -4.33
CA LEU A 27 -12.94 12.89 -2.95
C LEU A 27 -11.85 12.27 -2.06
N LEU A 28 -11.03 13.13 -1.46
CA LEU A 28 -9.91 12.73 -0.62
C LEU A 28 -10.29 12.82 0.86
N GLY A 29 -10.01 11.75 1.60
CA GLY A 29 -10.01 11.77 3.06
C GLY A 29 -8.61 11.73 3.65
N ALA A 30 -8.52 11.69 4.99
CA ALA A 30 -7.25 11.80 5.71
C ALA A 30 -6.26 10.70 5.34
N GLY A 31 -6.74 9.54 4.88
CA GLY A 31 -5.92 8.43 4.39
C GLY A 31 -5.07 8.77 3.16
N ALA A 32 -5.42 9.81 2.39
CA ALA A 32 -4.62 10.28 1.26
C ALA A 32 -3.33 10.98 1.70
N SER A 33 -3.31 11.51 2.93
CA SER A 33 -2.21 12.35 3.44
C SER A 33 -1.21 11.58 4.32
N ILE A 34 -1.46 10.30 4.60
CA ILE A 34 -0.65 9.48 5.52
C ILE A 34 0.80 9.37 5.04
N SER A 35 1.04 9.07 3.75
CA SER A 35 2.39 8.94 3.21
C SER A 35 3.14 10.27 3.11
N SER A 36 2.41 11.39 3.07
CA SER A 36 2.99 12.73 3.25
C SER A 36 3.46 12.97 4.69
N GLY A 37 3.12 12.10 5.64
CA GLY A 37 3.47 12.24 7.05
C GLY A 37 2.41 12.93 7.91
N VAL A 38 1.23 13.22 7.34
CA VAL A 38 0.09 13.76 8.12
C VAL A 38 -0.47 12.65 9.00
N GLN A 39 -0.67 12.93 10.28
CA GLN A 39 -1.24 11.97 11.21
C GLN A 39 -2.70 11.63 10.86
N SER A 40 -3.09 10.37 11.05
CA SER A 40 -4.48 9.94 10.88
C SER A 40 -5.34 10.42 12.05
N ALA A 41 -6.66 10.53 11.85
CA ALA A 41 -7.59 10.86 12.94
C ALA A 41 -7.50 9.86 14.12
N TYR A 42 -7.19 8.59 13.83
CA TYR A 42 -6.99 7.57 14.85
C TYR A 42 -5.71 7.81 15.65
N ASP A 43 -4.63 8.23 15.00
CA ASP A 43 -3.40 8.60 15.68
C ASP A 43 -3.58 9.85 16.55
N CYS A 44 -4.32 10.86 16.06
CA CYS A 44 -4.67 12.05 16.86
C CYS A 44 -5.44 11.66 18.13
N ILE A 45 -6.43 10.76 18.05
CA ILE A 45 -7.17 10.27 19.22
C ILE A 45 -6.21 9.68 20.25
N TRP A 46 -5.26 8.84 19.82
CA TRP A 46 -4.31 8.24 20.74
C TRP A 46 -3.30 9.25 21.31
N GLU A 47 -2.92 10.25 20.53
CA GLU A 47 -2.09 11.36 21.02
C GLU A 47 -2.83 12.16 22.10
N TRP A 48 -4.10 12.51 21.89
CA TRP A 48 -4.93 13.20 22.89
C TRP A 48 -5.15 12.36 24.15
N LYS A 49 -5.47 11.07 23.99
CA LYS A 49 -5.57 10.13 25.12
C LYS A 49 -4.28 10.08 25.93
N LYS A 50 -3.13 10.04 25.25
CA LYS A 50 -1.79 10.06 25.86
C LYS A 50 -1.56 11.38 26.60
N ASP A 51 -1.88 12.51 26.00
CA ASP A 51 -1.70 13.83 26.63
C ASP A 51 -2.56 13.97 27.90
N ILE A 52 -3.83 13.56 27.85
CA ILE A 52 -4.73 13.53 29.02
C ILE A 52 -4.15 12.62 30.10
N PHE A 53 -3.73 11.40 29.76
CA PHE A 53 -3.14 10.46 30.70
C PHE A 53 -1.88 11.03 31.37
N LEU A 54 -0.96 11.60 30.58
CA LEU A 54 0.30 12.15 31.07
C LEU A 54 0.09 13.40 31.95
N SER A 55 -0.92 14.22 31.65
CA SER A 55 -1.26 15.40 32.46
C SER A 55 -1.64 15.04 33.91
N LYS A 56 -2.25 13.87 34.14
CA LYS A 56 -2.58 13.37 35.48
C LYS A 56 -1.51 12.43 36.08
N ASN A 57 -0.56 11.95 35.27
CA ASN A 57 0.48 10.99 35.67
C ASN A 57 1.90 11.49 35.29
N VAL A 58 2.26 12.68 35.77
CA VAL A 58 3.46 13.43 35.35
C VAL A 58 4.77 12.64 35.52
N ASN A 59 4.85 11.77 36.53
CA ASN A 59 6.06 10.96 36.81
C ASN A 59 6.21 9.73 35.89
N SER A 60 5.26 9.46 34.99
CA SER A 60 5.27 8.30 34.08
C SER A 60 5.65 8.64 32.64
N SER A 61 6.12 9.86 32.37
CA SER A 61 6.24 10.41 31.01
C SER A 61 7.10 9.61 30.04
N GLU A 62 8.19 8.96 30.48
CA GLU A 62 9.16 8.30 29.61
C GLU A 62 8.63 7.01 28.95
N TYR A 63 7.91 6.18 29.70
CA TYR A 63 7.39 4.90 29.20
C TYR A 63 6.24 5.06 28.19
N TYR A 64 5.47 6.15 28.32
CA TYR A 64 4.25 6.38 27.53
C TYR A 64 4.47 7.32 26.33
N LYS A 65 5.71 7.71 26.02
CA LYS A 65 6.02 8.57 24.86
C LYS A 65 5.55 7.97 23.53
N ASN A 66 5.72 6.65 23.36
CA ASN A 66 5.37 5.96 22.12
C ASN A 66 3.93 5.44 22.13
N PHE A 67 2.97 6.30 21.81
CA PHE A 67 1.55 5.94 21.72
C PHE A 67 1.20 5.01 20.56
N LYS A 68 2.16 4.64 19.69
CA LYS A 68 1.96 3.65 18.63
C LYS A 68 2.15 2.21 19.13
N ASP A 69 2.71 2.02 20.32
CA ASP A 69 2.84 0.70 20.94
C ASP A 69 1.49 0.21 21.48
N ASN A 70 1.09 -1.01 21.09
CA ASN A 70 -0.16 -1.63 21.52
C ASN A 70 -0.24 -1.84 23.05
N ALA A 71 0.88 -2.13 23.72
CA ALA A 71 0.93 -2.26 25.17
C ALA A 71 0.68 -0.92 25.86
N VAL A 72 1.26 0.16 25.32
CA VAL A 72 1.04 1.54 25.80
C VAL A 72 -0.42 1.94 25.62
N ARG A 73 -0.98 1.72 24.42
CA ARG A 73 -2.41 1.98 24.11
C ARG A 73 -3.35 1.26 25.07
N LYS A 74 -3.12 -0.03 25.32
CA LYS A 74 -3.92 -0.83 26.27
C LYS A 74 -3.85 -0.28 27.69
N SER A 75 -2.66 0.14 28.14
CA SER A 75 -2.48 0.70 29.48
C SER A 75 -3.22 2.04 29.63
N ILE A 76 -3.07 2.95 28.65
CA ILE A 76 -3.77 4.23 28.62
C ILE A 76 -5.29 4.01 28.61
N GLN A 77 -5.80 3.13 27.75
CA GLN A 77 -7.24 2.85 27.69
C GLN A 77 -7.77 2.31 29.02
N LYS A 78 -7.08 1.35 29.63
CA LYS A 78 -7.47 0.80 30.93
C LYS A 78 -7.54 1.88 32.02
N TRP A 79 -6.63 2.85 31.98
CA TRP A 79 -6.67 3.98 32.91
C TRP A 79 -7.88 4.89 32.64
N LEU A 80 -8.15 5.23 31.38
CA LEU A 80 -9.31 6.04 30.98
C LEU A 80 -10.63 5.35 31.40
N ASP A 81 -10.73 4.05 31.19
CA ASP A 81 -11.91 3.26 31.57
C ASP A 81 -12.13 3.25 33.10
N ASN A 82 -11.05 3.23 33.89
CA ASN A 82 -11.12 3.23 35.37
C ASN A 82 -11.43 4.61 35.97
N GLU A 83 -10.90 5.69 35.39
CA GLU A 83 -11.22 7.06 35.82
C GLU A 83 -12.71 7.39 35.60
N GLY A 84 -13.30 6.83 34.53
CA GLY A 84 -14.68 7.08 34.15
C GLY A 84 -14.90 8.44 33.47
N GLY A 85 -16.04 8.59 32.79
CA GLY A 85 -16.38 9.82 32.06
C GLY A 85 -15.74 9.96 30.68
N TYR A 86 -14.95 8.98 30.26
CA TYR A 86 -14.37 8.90 28.91
C TYR A 86 -15.17 7.95 28.01
N PRO A 87 -15.23 8.18 26.68
CA PRO A 87 -15.84 7.25 25.75
C PRO A 87 -15.17 5.88 25.77
N ILE A 88 -15.96 4.83 25.48
CA ILE A 88 -15.42 3.49 25.28
C ILE A 88 -14.51 3.44 24.06
N LEU A 89 -13.53 2.53 24.07
CA LEU A 89 -12.62 2.31 22.95
C LEU A 89 -13.38 2.14 21.62
N ASP A 90 -12.91 2.81 20.58
CA ASP A 90 -13.44 2.79 19.22
C ASP A 90 -14.87 3.35 19.07
N SER A 91 -15.36 4.08 20.09
CA SER A 91 -16.61 4.84 20.00
C SER A 91 -16.53 5.91 18.90
N PRO A 92 -17.60 6.11 18.11
CA PRO A 92 -17.67 7.22 17.14
C PRO A 92 -17.50 8.61 17.76
N GLN A 93 -17.73 8.74 19.08
CA GLN A 93 -17.63 10.00 19.82
C GLN A 93 -16.18 10.31 20.26
N GLU A 94 -15.25 9.36 20.16
CA GLU A 94 -13.87 9.53 20.65
C GLU A 94 -13.20 10.77 20.05
N TYR A 95 -13.35 11.00 18.75
CA TYR A 95 -12.64 12.09 18.07
C TYR A 95 -13.00 13.46 18.66
N SER A 96 -14.28 13.83 18.64
CA SER A 96 -14.73 15.13 19.15
C SER A 96 -14.50 15.25 20.65
N PHE A 97 -14.79 14.18 21.41
CA PHE A 97 -14.61 14.19 22.86
C PHE A 97 -13.16 14.43 23.25
N TYR A 98 -12.22 13.65 22.70
CA TYR A 98 -10.81 13.75 23.10
C TYR A 98 -10.14 15.02 22.56
N ALA A 99 -10.55 15.52 21.38
CA ALA A 99 -10.06 16.80 20.87
C ALA A 99 -10.40 17.96 21.82
N GLU A 100 -11.65 18.01 22.31
CA GLU A 100 -12.10 19.05 23.24
C GLU A 100 -11.54 18.84 24.65
N ASN A 101 -11.43 17.60 25.10
CA ASN A 101 -10.94 17.30 26.45
C ASN A 101 -9.42 17.51 26.59
N ALA A 102 -8.63 17.14 25.58
CA ALA A 102 -7.19 17.35 25.59
C ALA A 102 -6.82 18.82 25.44
N TYR A 103 -7.54 19.56 24.58
CA TYR A 103 -7.30 20.97 24.33
C TYR A 103 -8.63 21.76 24.41
N PRO A 104 -9.06 22.18 25.62
CA PRO A 104 -10.33 22.90 25.80
C PRO A 104 -10.35 24.28 25.12
N ILE A 105 -9.19 24.90 24.94
CA ILE A 105 -9.03 26.22 24.33
C ILE A 105 -8.97 26.08 22.79
N ALA A 106 -9.84 26.79 22.08
CA ALA A 106 -9.97 26.70 20.61
C ALA A 106 -8.66 27.05 19.87
N GLU A 107 -7.96 28.10 20.31
CA GLU A 107 -6.68 28.49 19.71
C GLU A 107 -5.58 27.43 19.88
N ASP A 108 -5.61 26.65 20.96
CA ASP A 108 -4.64 25.57 21.17
C ASP A 108 -4.94 24.37 20.26
N ARG A 109 -6.23 24.05 20.05
CA ARG A 109 -6.64 23.08 19.00
C ARG A 109 -6.18 23.53 17.62
N ARG A 110 -6.40 24.80 17.28
CA ARG A 110 -5.95 25.36 16.00
C ARG A 110 -4.43 25.24 15.85
N LYS A 111 -3.65 25.57 16.89
CA LYS A 111 -2.18 25.41 16.89
C LYS A 111 -1.76 23.95 16.73
N TYR A 112 -2.42 23.01 17.41
CA TYR A 112 -2.18 21.58 17.27
C TYR A 112 -2.41 21.11 15.82
N PHE A 113 -3.55 21.43 15.23
CA PHE A 113 -3.81 21.04 13.83
C PHE A 113 -2.88 21.73 12.83
N PHE A 114 -2.42 22.95 13.13
CA PHE A 114 -1.42 23.63 12.32
C PHE A 114 -0.05 22.94 12.40
N SER A 115 0.40 22.54 13.59
CA SER A 115 1.69 21.84 13.74
C SER A 115 1.70 20.47 13.06
N LEU A 116 0.55 19.80 12.95
CA LEU A 116 0.41 18.53 12.21
C LEU A 116 0.66 18.66 10.71
N ILE A 117 0.61 19.86 10.14
CA ILE A 117 0.71 20.09 8.68
C ILE A 117 1.87 21.02 8.30
N GLU A 118 2.56 21.55 9.30
CA GLU A 118 3.71 22.43 9.17
C GLU A 118 4.89 21.66 8.56
N ASN A 119 5.55 22.23 7.56
CA ASN A 119 6.68 21.64 6.85
C ASN A 119 6.41 20.28 6.17
N ILE A 120 5.15 19.91 5.98
CA ILE A 120 4.77 18.70 5.24
C ILE A 120 4.65 19.00 3.74
N GLU A 121 5.26 18.14 2.92
CA GLU A 121 5.20 18.22 1.47
C GLU A 121 4.23 17.19 0.86
N PRO A 122 3.53 17.53 -0.24
CA PRO A 122 2.68 16.57 -0.95
C PRO A 122 3.52 15.43 -1.54
N TYR A 123 3.09 14.20 -1.26
CA TYR A 123 3.76 13.01 -1.77
C TYR A 123 3.31 12.63 -3.18
N ILE A 124 3.76 11.49 -3.68
CA ILE A 124 3.64 11.11 -5.09
C ILE A 124 2.20 11.05 -5.59
N GLY A 125 1.25 10.60 -4.77
CA GLY A 125 -0.15 10.51 -5.14
C GLY A 125 -0.73 11.87 -5.54
N TYR A 126 -0.37 12.93 -4.80
CA TYR A 126 -0.80 14.30 -5.12
C TYR A 126 -0.17 14.81 -6.41
N LYS A 127 1.13 14.55 -6.63
CA LYS A 127 1.82 14.94 -7.87
C LYS A 127 1.19 14.27 -9.11
N LEU A 128 0.90 12.98 -9.01
CA LEU A 128 0.24 12.22 -10.07
C LEU A 128 -1.23 12.62 -10.27
N LEU A 129 -1.92 13.01 -9.19
CA LEU A 129 -3.27 13.58 -9.29
C LEU A 129 -3.25 14.90 -10.06
N CYS A 130 -2.26 15.76 -9.82
CA CYS A 130 -2.05 16.98 -10.60
C CYS A 130 -1.73 16.67 -12.06
N LEU A 131 -0.88 15.67 -12.35
CA LEU A 131 -0.60 15.24 -13.74
C LEU A 131 -1.90 14.82 -14.47
N LEU A 132 -2.77 14.05 -13.83
CA LEU A 132 -4.07 13.69 -14.40
C LEU A 132 -4.96 14.93 -14.64
N ALA A 133 -4.87 15.94 -13.77
CA ALA A 133 -5.60 17.20 -13.93
C ALA A 133 -5.06 18.06 -15.08
N GLU A 134 -3.73 18.16 -15.25
CA GLU A 134 -3.08 18.84 -16.39
C GLU A 134 -3.57 18.28 -17.74
N HIS A 135 -3.85 16.98 -17.78
CA HIS A 135 -4.39 16.29 -18.96
C HIS A 135 -5.92 16.26 -19.05
N ASN A 136 -6.62 17.07 -18.25
CA ASN A 136 -8.09 17.22 -18.24
C ASN A 136 -8.87 15.96 -17.86
N ILE A 137 -8.21 14.94 -17.30
CA ILE A 137 -8.88 13.72 -16.80
C ILE A 137 -9.54 14.04 -15.46
N VAL A 138 -8.83 14.75 -14.57
CA VAL A 138 -9.35 15.20 -13.27
C VAL A 138 -9.73 16.68 -13.35
N LYS A 139 -10.96 17.01 -12.97
CA LYS A 139 -11.49 18.38 -13.04
C LYS A 139 -11.75 19.04 -11.70
N SER A 140 -11.92 18.24 -10.65
CA SER A 140 -12.12 18.75 -9.29
C SER A 140 -11.63 17.76 -8.25
N VAL A 141 -11.05 18.27 -7.18
CA VAL A 141 -10.69 17.50 -5.99
C VAL A 141 -11.48 18.06 -4.82
N TRP A 142 -12.37 17.22 -4.29
CA TRP A 142 -13.12 17.42 -3.07
C TRP A 142 -12.30 16.83 -1.92
N THR A 143 -12.27 17.46 -0.76
CA THR A 143 -11.48 16.95 0.36
C THR A 143 -12.09 17.31 1.70
N THR A 144 -12.07 16.35 2.64
CA THR A 144 -12.35 16.60 4.06
C THR A 144 -11.11 17.02 4.82
N ASN A 145 -9.94 17.04 4.17
CA ASN A 145 -8.66 17.30 4.83
C ASN A 145 -8.43 18.81 4.99
N PHE A 146 -7.75 19.17 6.07
CA PHE A 146 -7.38 20.54 6.41
C PHE A 146 -5.90 20.86 6.12
N ASP A 147 -5.20 19.93 5.47
CA ASP A 147 -3.76 19.98 5.23
C ASP A 147 -3.36 20.85 4.04
N GLY A 148 -4.26 21.17 3.11
CA GLY A 148 -3.94 21.97 1.92
C GLY A 148 -2.91 21.32 0.98
N LEU A 149 -2.65 20.00 1.09
CA LEU A 149 -1.63 19.33 0.28
C LEU A 149 -1.97 19.34 -1.21
N ILE A 150 -3.25 19.22 -1.58
CA ILE A 150 -3.67 19.31 -2.98
C ILE A 150 -3.40 20.70 -3.59
N VAL A 151 -3.60 21.76 -2.80
CA VAL A 151 -3.35 23.15 -3.23
C VAL A 151 -1.85 23.36 -3.44
N ARG A 152 -1.03 22.94 -2.46
CA ARG A 152 0.43 22.96 -2.56
C ARG A 152 0.92 22.18 -3.79
N ALA A 153 0.39 20.98 -4.00
CA ALA A 153 0.73 20.14 -5.15
C ALA A 153 0.35 20.81 -6.47
N ALA A 154 -0.82 21.43 -6.57
CA ALA A 154 -1.25 22.12 -7.79
C ALA A 154 -0.30 23.27 -8.14
N HIS A 155 0.07 24.11 -7.17
CA HIS A 155 1.07 25.17 -7.38
C HIS A 155 2.44 24.63 -7.82
N GLN A 156 2.86 23.49 -7.27
CA GLN A 156 4.12 22.83 -7.66
C GLN A 156 4.05 22.21 -9.07
N ASN A 157 2.85 21.90 -9.58
CA ASN A 157 2.63 21.19 -10.85
C ASN A 157 1.89 22.06 -11.89
N ARG A 158 2.34 23.30 -12.11
CA ARG A 158 1.87 24.23 -13.17
C ARG A 158 0.35 24.42 -13.29
N LEU A 159 -0.41 24.06 -12.27
CA LEU A 159 -1.85 24.26 -12.18
C LEU A 159 -2.14 25.45 -11.29
N THR A 160 -3.19 26.19 -11.63
CA THR A 160 -3.73 27.22 -10.74
C THR A 160 -4.83 26.58 -9.89
N PRO A 161 -4.58 26.26 -8.61
CA PRO A 161 -5.64 25.78 -7.74
C PRO A 161 -6.66 26.90 -7.52
N ILE A 162 -7.93 26.54 -7.53
CA ILE A 162 -8.99 27.42 -7.08
C ILE A 162 -9.62 26.84 -5.83
N GLU A 163 -9.20 27.41 -4.70
CA GLU A 163 -9.64 27.04 -3.38
C GLU A 163 -11.07 27.51 -3.13
N ILE A 164 -11.94 26.53 -2.88
CA ILE A 164 -13.33 26.72 -2.51
C ILE A 164 -13.51 26.08 -1.14
N ASN A 165 -14.06 26.83 -0.19
CA ASN A 165 -14.39 26.38 1.16
C ASN A 165 -15.77 26.93 1.55
N LEU A 166 -16.21 26.65 2.77
CA LEU A 166 -17.50 27.16 3.30
C LEU A 166 -17.57 28.70 3.32
N ASP A 167 -16.44 29.41 3.39
CA ASP A 167 -16.43 30.88 3.44
C ASP A 167 -16.60 31.54 2.07
N ASN A 168 -16.39 30.80 0.99
CA ASN A 168 -16.42 31.35 -0.36
C ASN A 168 -17.13 30.43 -1.35
N VAL A 169 -18.15 29.71 -0.89
CA VAL A 169 -18.87 28.67 -1.67
C VAL A 169 -19.30 29.14 -3.06
N ASP A 170 -19.69 30.41 -3.23
CA ASP A 170 -20.09 30.99 -4.52
C ASP A 170 -19.02 30.90 -5.61
N ARG A 171 -17.75 30.77 -5.21
CA ARG A 171 -16.64 30.53 -6.13
C ARG A 171 -16.87 29.27 -6.97
N ILE A 172 -17.65 28.31 -6.49
CA ILE A 172 -17.97 27.08 -7.22
C ILE A 172 -18.67 27.35 -8.57
N TYR A 173 -19.39 28.47 -8.68
CA TYR A 173 -20.04 28.94 -9.91
C TYR A 173 -19.06 29.72 -10.78
N ARG A 174 -18.15 29.01 -11.45
CA ARG A 174 -17.20 29.60 -12.41
C ARG A 174 -17.07 28.79 -13.69
N ASN A 175 -16.56 29.46 -14.72
CA ASN A 175 -16.19 28.79 -15.96
C ASN A 175 -15.09 27.76 -15.69
N GLN A 176 -15.21 26.58 -16.29
CA GLN A 176 -14.17 25.57 -16.21
C GLN A 176 -13.00 25.95 -17.11
N SER A 177 -11.82 26.07 -16.54
CA SER A 177 -10.56 26.24 -17.27
C SER A 177 -9.76 24.93 -17.27
N SER A 178 -9.07 24.64 -18.36
CA SER A 178 -8.16 23.50 -18.44
C SER A 178 -6.83 23.71 -17.70
N LYS A 179 -6.59 24.93 -17.19
CA LYS A 179 -5.38 25.28 -16.42
C LYS A 179 -5.66 25.44 -14.92
N GLU A 180 -6.93 25.34 -14.55
CA GLU A 180 -7.37 25.49 -13.17
C GLU A 180 -7.77 24.14 -12.59
N LEU A 181 -7.46 23.93 -11.31
CA LEU A 181 -7.93 22.78 -10.57
C LEU A 181 -8.84 23.25 -9.46
N LEU A 182 -10.12 22.86 -9.49
CA LEU A 182 -11.03 23.14 -8.39
C LEU A 182 -10.63 22.28 -7.19
N THR A 183 -10.26 22.93 -6.09
CA THR A 183 -9.93 22.27 -4.82
C THR A 183 -10.96 22.67 -3.79
N ILE A 184 -11.92 21.78 -3.55
CA ILE A 184 -13.12 22.04 -2.76
C ILE A 184 -12.96 21.39 -1.39
N ALA A 185 -12.83 22.21 -0.35
CA ALA A 185 -12.68 21.76 1.01
C ALA A 185 -14.06 21.70 1.68
N LEU A 186 -14.44 20.49 2.07
CA LEU A 186 -15.75 20.14 2.66
C LEU A 186 -15.75 20.10 4.18
N HIS A 187 -14.62 20.45 4.83
CA HIS A 187 -14.54 20.37 6.28
C HIS A 187 -15.52 21.35 6.94
N GLY A 188 -16.42 20.81 7.77
CA GLY A 188 -17.10 21.58 8.81
C GLY A 188 -16.05 22.00 9.84
N ASP A 189 -16.02 23.28 10.14
CA ASP A 189 -14.85 23.94 10.66
C ASP A 189 -14.64 23.74 12.18
N TYR A 190 -13.92 22.67 12.58
CA TYR A 190 -13.37 22.58 13.94
C TYR A 190 -12.06 23.37 14.12
N LYS A 191 -11.45 23.84 13.01
CA LYS A 191 -10.12 24.49 12.98
C LYS A 191 -10.22 26.00 13.20
N PHE A 192 -11.37 26.60 12.91
CA PHE A 192 -11.68 28.01 13.04
C PHE A 192 -13.07 28.21 13.65
N SER A 193 -13.31 27.64 14.84
CA SER A 193 -14.47 28.02 15.66
C SER A 193 -14.28 29.43 16.24
N THR A 194 -14.18 30.42 15.37
CA THR A 194 -14.41 31.84 15.60
C THR A 194 -14.82 32.44 14.25
N LEU A 195 -16.07 32.93 14.17
CA LEU A 195 -16.71 33.67 13.06
C LEU A 195 -17.61 32.90 12.07
N LYS A 196 -18.72 32.30 12.54
CA LYS A 196 -20.04 32.40 11.87
C LYS A 196 -21.12 32.47 12.94
N ASN A 197 -21.96 33.51 12.90
CA ASN A 197 -22.76 33.96 14.06
C ASN A 197 -24.24 33.53 14.03
N THR A 198 -24.68 32.68 13.09
CA THR A 198 -26.03 32.08 13.11
C THR A 198 -26.04 30.70 12.47
N ASP A 199 -26.82 29.77 13.04
CA ASP A 199 -27.00 28.40 12.53
C ASP A 199 -27.54 28.40 11.08
N GLU A 200 -28.35 29.40 10.72
CA GLU A 200 -28.96 29.59 9.41
C GLU A 200 -27.95 29.82 8.26
N GLU A 201 -26.82 30.50 8.54
CA GLU A 201 -25.80 30.82 7.53
C GLU A 201 -24.91 29.60 7.24
N LEU A 202 -24.69 28.74 8.23
CA LEU A 202 -24.02 27.44 8.08
C LEU A 202 -24.88 26.44 7.30
N ASP A 203 -26.18 26.40 7.58
CA ASP A 203 -27.13 25.52 6.89
C ASP A 203 -27.21 25.84 5.38
N THR A 204 -27.33 27.12 5.01
CA THR A 204 -27.44 27.54 3.60
C THR A 204 -26.18 27.25 2.77
N GLN A 205 -24.99 27.39 3.36
CA GLN A 205 -23.71 27.07 2.68
C GLN A 205 -23.55 25.56 2.47
N ASN A 206 -24.01 24.75 3.43
CA ASN A 206 -24.01 23.30 3.31
C ASN A 206 -24.93 22.84 2.16
N GLU A 207 -26.14 23.41 2.07
CA GLU A 207 -27.07 23.11 0.96
C GLU A 207 -26.49 23.49 -0.41
N THR A 208 -25.80 24.64 -0.52
CA THR A 208 -25.14 25.04 -1.77
C THR A 208 -24.10 24.02 -2.24
N PHE A 209 -23.32 23.46 -1.32
CA PHE A 209 -22.37 22.40 -1.64
C PHE A 209 -23.05 21.10 -2.08
N LYS A 210 -24.11 20.68 -1.38
CA LYS A 210 -24.89 19.48 -1.73
C LYS A 210 -25.53 19.60 -3.11
N ASP A 211 -26.11 20.76 -3.41
CA ASP A 211 -26.70 21.05 -4.72
C ASP A 211 -25.65 21.00 -5.83
N HIS A 212 -24.50 21.63 -5.61
CA HIS A 212 -23.42 21.60 -6.60
C HIS A 212 -22.86 20.19 -6.76
N LEU A 213 -22.62 19.46 -5.66
CA LEU A 213 -22.14 18.08 -5.70
C LEU A 213 -23.10 17.20 -6.51
N SER A 214 -24.40 17.32 -6.25
CA SER A 214 -25.49 16.62 -6.94
C SER A 214 -25.52 16.91 -8.42
N ASN A 215 -25.44 18.19 -8.81
CA ASN A 215 -25.50 18.60 -10.21
C ASN A 215 -24.20 18.28 -10.97
N TYR A 216 -23.04 18.43 -10.33
CA TYR A 216 -21.73 18.21 -10.93
C TYR A 216 -21.52 16.74 -11.32
N HIS A 217 -22.02 15.82 -10.50
CA HIS A 217 -21.89 14.37 -10.69
C HIS A 217 -23.08 13.72 -11.38
N ILE A 218 -23.93 14.50 -12.06
CA ILE A 218 -24.93 13.93 -12.97
C ILE A 218 -24.22 13.11 -14.05
N ASP A 219 -23.16 13.64 -14.65
CA ASP A 219 -22.44 13.06 -15.79
C ASP A 219 -20.96 12.75 -15.52
N LYS A 220 -20.42 13.14 -14.36
CA LYS A 220 -19.01 12.97 -13.99
C LYS A 220 -18.81 11.83 -13.01
N ASN A 221 -17.72 11.09 -13.19
CA ASN A 221 -17.35 10.01 -12.28
C ASN A 221 -16.68 10.61 -11.04
N MET A 222 -16.92 10.02 -9.87
CA MET A 222 -16.21 10.33 -8.63
C MET A 222 -15.42 9.13 -8.14
N ILE A 223 -14.18 9.37 -7.73
CA ILE A 223 -13.32 8.40 -7.06
C ILE A 223 -13.11 8.87 -5.61
N VAL A 224 -13.69 8.15 -4.66
CA VAL A 224 -13.50 8.38 -3.22
C VAL A 224 -12.31 7.56 -2.75
N ILE A 225 -11.30 8.18 -2.13
CA ILE A 225 -10.11 7.46 -1.65
C ILE A 225 -9.54 8.11 -0.38
N GLY A 226 -9.08 7.28 0.55
CA GLY A 226 -8.55 7.73 1.84
C GLY A 226 -9.63 8.26 2.80
N TYR A 227 -10.91 8.18 2.44
CA TYR A 227 -12.04 8.56 3.27
C TYR A 227 -12.73 7.33 3.85
N SER A 228 -13.03 7.38 5.16
CA SER A 228 -13.55 6.23 5.91
C SER A 228 -15.08 6.12 5.94
N GLY A 229 -15.81 7.15 5.49
CA GLY A 229 -17.27 7.16 5.54
C GLY A 229 -17.86 7.50 6.92
N ARG A 230 -17.07 8.08 7.83
CA ARG A 230 -17.52 8.37 9.22
C ARG A 230 -18.39 9.62 9.35
N ASP A 231 -18.29 10.58 8.42
CA ASP A 231 -19.09 11.80 8.46
C ASP A 231 -20.47 11.56 7.84
N LYS A 232 -21.50 11.57 8.69
CA LYS A 232 -22.88 11.31 8.27
C LYS A 232 -23.40 12.34 7.26
N SER A 233 -23.09 13.63 7.45
CA SER A 233 -23.56 14.70 6.56
C SER A 233 -23.00 14.51 5.16
N LEU A 234 -21.72 14.17 5.04
CA LEU A 234 -21.10 13.89 3.74
C LEU A 234 -21.63 12.59 3.11
N MET A 235 -21.83 11.53 3.91
CA MET A 235 -22.40 10.28 3.42
C MET A 235 -23.83 10.47 2.89
N ASP A 236 -24.65 11.28 3.58
CA ASP A 236 -26.00 11.63 3.14
C ASP A 236 -25.97 12.48 1.86
N ALA A 237 -25.06 13.46 1.76
CA ALA A 237 -24.87 14.26 0.55
C ALA A 237 -24.44 13.41 -0.66
N LEU A 238 -23.56 12.43 -0.46
CA LEU A 238 -23.17 11.45 -1.49
C LEU A 238 -24.35 10.55 -1.90
N LYS A 239 -25.14 10.11 -0.92
CA LYS A 239 -26.35 9.31 -1.15
C LYS A 239 -27.35 10.08 -2.00
N GLU A 240 -27.63 11.33 -1.68
CA GLU A 240 -28.52 12.18 -2.46
C GLU A 240 -27.98 12.43 -3.88
N THR A 241 -26.70 12.81 -3.98
CA THR A 241 -26.00 13.07 -5.26
C THR A 241 -26.13 11.90 -6.23
N PHE A 242 -25.82 10.69 -5.76
CA PHE A 242 -25.77 9.49 -6.60
C PHE A 242 -27.08 8.68 -6.59
N THR A 243 -28.15 9.15 -5.92
CA THR A 243 -29.50 8.61 -6.15
C THR A 243 -30.28 9.39 -7.21
N LYS A 244 -29.85 10.63 -7.51
CA LYS A 244 -30.36 11.41 -8.64
C LYS A 244 -30.01 10.76 -9.98
N LYS A 245 -30.96 10.78 -10.93
CA LYS A 245 -30.78 10.22 -12.27
C LYS A 245 -29.62 10.88 -13.00
N GLY A 246 -28.76 10.06 -13.61
CA GLY A 246 -27.59 10.50 -14.39
C GLY A 246 -26.69 9.30 -14.74
N SER A 247 -25.52 9.57 -15.29
CA SER A 247 -24.56 8.57 -15.79
C SER A 247 -23.23 8.54 -15.03
N GLY A 248 -22.97 9.51 -14.15
CA GLY A 248 -21.74 9.52 -13.34
C GLY A 248 -21.62 8.29 -12.43
N ARG A 249 -20.43 7.69 -12.38
CA ARG A 249 -20.15 6.52 -11.54
C ARG A 249 -19.52 6.93 -10.22
N LEU A 250 -19.84 6.21 -9.15
CA LEU A 250 -19.11 6.31 -7.88
C LEU A 250 -18.16 5.12 -7.72
N TYR A 251 -16.87 5.38 -7.58
CA TYR A 251 -15.89 4.38 -7.16
C TYR A 251 -15.47 4.69 -5.72
N TRP A 252 -15.70 3.76 -4.81
CA TRP A 252 -15.23 3.85 -3.44
C TRP A 252 -13.97 2.99 -3.28
N CYS A 253 -12.80 3.63 -3.27
CA CYS A 253 -11.52 2.98 -3.06
C CYS A 253 -11.25 2.82 -1.55
N GLY A 254 -11.63 1.65 -1.01
CA GLY A 254 -11.36 1.29 0.37
C GLY A 254 -9.96 0.69 0.55
N TYR A 255 -9.45 0.72 1.79
CA TYR A 255 -8.19 0.05 2.12
C TYR A 255 -8.45 -1.43 2.47
N GLY A 256 -7.98 -2.33 1.62
CA GLY A 256 -8.26 -3.77 1.72
C GLY A 256 -9.68 -4.18 1.30
N GLU A 257 -10.05 -5.43 1.61
CA GLU A 257 -11.32 -6.05 1.19
C GLU A 257 -12.49 -5.79 2.13
N THR A 258 -12.22 -5.27 3.34
CA THR A 258 -13.26 -5.06 4.35
C THR A 258 -14.06 -3.80 4.03
N ILE A 259 -15.35 -4.00 3.74
CA ILE A 259 -16.30 -2.91 3.49
C ILE A 259 -17.02 -2.56 4.80
N ASN A 260 -16.95 -1.30 5.20
CA ASN A 260 -17.73 -0.79 6.33
C ASN A 260 -19.24 -0.77 5.98
N SER A 261 -20.11 -0.97 6.98
CA SER A 261 -21.56 -1.08 6.82
C SER A 261 -22.19 0.14 6.14
N GLU A 262 -21.79 1.34 6.52
CA GLU A 262 -22.31 2.61 6.01
C GLU A 262 -21.92 2.79 4.54
N VAL A 263 -20.69 2.39 4.17
CA VAL A 263 -20.25 2.37 2.76
C VAL A 263 -21.03 1.34 1.96
N SER A 264 -21.23 0.13 2.52
CA SER A 264 -22.01 -0.92 1.85
C SER A 264 -23.45 -0.47 1.60
N GLU A 265 -24.11 0.12 2.60
CA GLU A 265 -25.47 0.67 2.48
C GLU A 265 -25.54 1.78 1.42
N LEU A 266 -24.58 2.70 1.42
CA LEU A 266 -24.49 3.77 0.42
C LEU A 266 -24.44 3.19 -0.99
N LEU A 267 -23.51 2.27 -1.26
CA LEU A 267 -23.31 1.68 -2.59
C LEU A 267 -24.52 0.86 -3.05
N LEU A 268 -25.14 0.10 -2.14
CA LEU A 268 -26.36 -0.65 -2.42
C LEU A 268 -27.53 0.29 -2.75
N THR A 269 -27.69 1.38 -2.00
CA THR A 269 -28.74 2.37 -2.23
C THR A 269 -28.57 3.06 -3.60
N ILE A 270 -27.34 3.44 -3.95
CA ILE A 270 -27.03 4.04 -5.25
C ILE A 270 -27.31 3.06 -6.39
N ARG A 271 -27.01 1.77 -6.23
CA ARG A 271 -27.35 0.77 -7.25
C ARG A 271 -28.85 0.54 -7.37
N ALA A 272 -29.59 0.59 -6.26
CA ALA A 272 -31.04 0.45 -6.26
C ALA A 272 -31.74 1.61 -6.98
N SER A 273 -31.16 2.81 -7.00
CA SER A 273 -31.68 3.95 -7.78
C SER A 273 -31.37 3.87 -9.29
N GLY A 274 -30.63 2.84 -9.73
CA GLY A 274 -30.25 2.63 -11.13
C GLY A 274 -28.94 3.33 -11.54
N ARG A 275 -28.17 3.85 -10.58
CA ARG A 275 -26.83 4.40 -10.81
C ARG A 275 -25.75 3.34 -10.61
N GLU A 276 -24.57 3.60 -11.15
CA GLU A 276 -23.42 2.70 -11.02
C GLU A 276 -22.54 3.13 -9.85
N ALA A 277 -22.32 2.20 -8.92
CA ALA A 277 -21.43 2.40 -7.79
C ALA A 277 -20.66 1.12 -7.46
N TYR A 278 -19.39 1.24 -7.12
CA TYR A 278 -18.52 0.10 -6.90
C TYR A 278 -17.60 0.34 -5.71
N TYR A 279 -17.43 -0.68 -4.88
CA TYR A 279 -16.32 -0.76 -3.93
C TYR A 279 -15.11 -1.33 -4.65
N VAL A 280 -13.95 -0.70 -4.48
CA VAL A 280 -12.68 -1.16 -5.04
C VAL A 280 -11.69 -1.31 -3.88
N ALA A 281 -11.23 -2.52 -3.62
CA ALA A 281 -10.16 -2.75 -2.67
C ALA A 281 -8.84 -2.18 -3.22
N THR A 282 -8.16 -1.35 -2.44
CA THR A 282 -6.89 -0.71 -2.81
C THR A 282 -5.88 -0.78 -1.66
N ASP A 283 -4.59 -0.60 -1.97
CA ASP A 283 -3.50 -0.59 -0.99
C ASP A 283 -3.15 0.84 -0.51
N GLY A 284 -4.04 1.81 -0.75
CA GLY A 284 -3.85 3.21 -0.39
C GLY A 284 -3.74 4.17 -1.58
N PHE A 285 -3.64 5.46 -1.25
CA PHE A 285 -3.76 6.55 -2.21
C PHE A 285 -2.62 6.57 -3.23
N ASP A 286 -1.36 6.61 -2.79
CA ASP A 286 -0.22 6.76 -3.69
C ASP A 286 -0.14 5.66 -4.73
N LYS A 287 -0.21 4.39 -4.29
CA LYS A 287 -0.16 3.23 -5.18
C LYS A 287 -1.31 3.24 -6.19
N THR A 288 -2.49 3.64 -5.74
CA THR A 288 -3.65 3.78 -6.63
C THR A 288 -3.43 4.85 -7.68
N MET A 289 -2.92 6.02 -7.29
CA MET A 289 -2.59 7.09 -8.23
C MET A 289 -1.52 6.69 -9.23
N ILE A 290 -0.50 5.93 -8.79
CA ILE A 290 0.54 5.37 -9.67
C ILE A 290 -0.07 4.47 -10.75
N HIS A 291 -0.90 3.51 -10.35
CA HIS A 291 -1.53 2.60 -11.30
C HIS A 291 -2.55 3.29 -12.21
N LEU A 292 -3.32 4.25 -11.69
CA LEU A 292 -4.27 5.03 -12.50
C LEU A 292 -3.52 5.86 -13.56
N SER A 293 -2.45 6.56 -13.18
CA SER A 293 -1.64 7.34 -14.12
C SER A 293 -0.95 6.45 -15.15
N LYS A 294 -0.34 5.33 -14.74
CA LYS A 294 0.25 4.37 -15.69
C LYS A 294 -0.79 3.78 -16.66
N SER A 295 -1.97 3.43 -16.16
CA SER A 295 -3.06 2.90 -16.98
C SER A 295 -3.61 3.95 -17.97
N ALA A 296 -3.78 5.20 -17.52
CA ALA A 296 -4.29 6.29 -18.35
C ALA A 296 -3.35 6.67 -19.51
N PHE A 297 -2.04 6.57 -19.29
CA PHE A 297 -1.02 7.04 -20.24
C PHE A 297 -0.16 5.92 -20.85
N GLU A 298 -0.58 4.65 -20.72
CA GLU A 298 0.13 3.48 -21.27
C GLU A 298 0.48 3.63 -22.76
N ASP A 299 -0.44 4.23 -23.53
CA ASP A 299 -0.29 4.44 -24.97
C ASP A 299 0.42 5.78 -25.32
N ASN A 300 0.84 6.55 -24.31
CA ASN A 300 1.57 7.82 -24.46
C ASN A 300 3.00 7.70 -23.90
N PRO A 301 4.02 7.43 -24.75
CA PRO A 301 5.37 7.17 -24.28
C PRO A 301 6.02 8.40 -23.61
N ILE A 302 5.63 9.62 -24.01
CA ILE A 302 6.21 10.86 -23.46
C ILE A 302 5.75 11.04 -22.00
N ILE A 303 4.44 10.92 -21.75
CA ILE A 303 3.89 11.06 -20.40
C ILE A 303 4.29 9.87 -19.53
N SER A 304 4.35 8.65 -20.09
CA SER A 304 4.85 7.47 -19.37
C SER A 304 6.29 7.66 -18.86
N LEU A 305 7.18 8.25 -19.68
CA LEU A 305 8.53 8.59 -19.24
C LEU A 305 8.52 9.64 -18.12
N GLN A 306 7.68 10.66 -18.21
CA GLN A 306 7.52 11.67 -17.14
C GLN A 306 7.04 11.04 -15.82
N ILE A 307 6.12 10.08 -15.89
CA ILE A 307 5.66 9.32 -14.71
C ILE A 307 6.82 8.53 -14.12
N ASP A 308 7.55 7.77 -14.93
CA ASP A 308 8.67 6.97 -14.46
C ASP A 308 9.80 7.84 -13.90
N GLU A 309 10.05 9.03 -14.46
CA GLU A 309 10.99 10.02 -13.88
C GLU A 309 10.51 10.54 -12.52
N THR A 310 9.23 10.89 -12.40
CA THR A 310 8.65 11.31 -11.12
C THR A 310 8.75 10.21 -10.05
N LEU A 311 8.72 8.94 -10.48
CA LEU A 311 8.85 7.77 -9.60
C LEU A 311 10.29 7.44 -9.21
N LYS A 312 11.31 7.82 -10.00
CA LYS A 312 12.72 7.51 -9.72
C LYS A 312 13.24 8.16 -8.44
N ASP A 313 12.66 9.29 -8.05
CA ASP A 313 13.03 10.01 -6.83
C ASP A 313 12.47 9.34 -5.56
N ILE A 314 11.70 8.26 -5.70
CA ILE A 314 11.07 7.52 -4.61
C ILE A 314 11.83 6.24 -4.37
N SER A 315 12.11 5.93 -3.10
CA SER A 315 12.83 4.71 -2.73
C SER A 315 12.09 3.46 -3.25
N GLU A 316 12.80 2.60 -4.01
CA GLU A 316 12.24 1.39 -4.64
C GLU A 316 11.52 0.46 -3.65
N ASN A 317 11.83 0.55 -2.35
CA ASN A 317 11.23 -0.25 -1.29
C ASN A 317 9.75 0.07 -1.01
N GLU A 318 9.25 1.27 -1.34
CA GLU A 318 7.86 1.68 -1.06
C GLU A 318 6.86 1.29 -2.16
N LEU A 319 7.33 1.01 -3.38
CA LEU A 319 6.48 0.74 -4.55
C LEU A 319 6.09 -0.74 -4.71
N HIS A 320 6.76 -1.67 -4.04
CA HIS A 320 6.78 -3.09 -4.41
C HIS A 320 6.23 -4.05 -3.36
N ASN A 321 5.07 -3.77 -2.75
CA ASN A 321 4.30 -4.80 -2.04
C ASN A 321 2.88 -4.83 -2.59
N THR A 322 2.65 -5.63 -3.62
CA THR A 322 1.31 -6.04 -4.05
C THR A 322 1.14 -7.48 -3.63
N ASP A 323 0.16 -7.77 -2.80
CA ASP A 323 -0.20 -9.15 -2.51
C ASP A 323 -0.64 -9.80 -3.83
N PHE A 324 0.09 -10.84 -4.25
CA PHE A 324 -0.33 -11.61 -5.41
C PHE A 324 -1.45 -12.55 -4.98
N THR A 325 -2.60 -12.47 -5.64
CA THR A 325 -3.69 -13.44 -5.45
C THR A 325 -3.90 -14.21 -6.74
N LEU A 326 -3.82 -15.53 -6.68
CA LEU A 326 -4.05 -16.42 -7.81
C LEU A 326 -5.15 -17.43 -7.47
N ASN A 327 -6.28 -17.33 -8.16
CA ASN A 327 -7.33 -18.35 -8.14
C ASN A 327 -6.92 -19.51 -9.07
N VAL A 328 -6.03 -20.38 -8.59
CA VAL A 328 -5.54 -21.54 -9.35
C VAL A 328 -6.61 -22.63 -9.38
N THR A 329 -7.31 -22.76 -10.51
CA THR A 329 -8.29 -23.84 -10.74
C THR A 329 -7.70 -25.07 -11.44
N LYS A 330 -6.51 -24.95 -12.05
CA LYS A 330 -5.77 -26.05 -12.71
C LYS A 330 -4.26 -25.94 -12.47
N THR A 331 -3.62 -27.06 -12.15
CA THR A 331 -2.19 -27.19 -11.81
C THR A 331 -1.32 -27.51 -13.03
N ASP A 332 -1.54 -26.82 -14.14
CA ASP A 332 -0.95 -27.18 -15.44
C ASP A 332 0.10 -26.16 -15.90
N LYS A 333 0.33 -25.09 -15.13
CA LYS A 333 1.21 -23.97 -15.47
C LYS A 333 2.22 -23.69 -14.36
N TYR A 334 3.46 -23.45 -14.75
CA TYR A 334 4.48 -22.92 -13.85
C TYR A 334 4.22 -21.43 -13.58
N ILE A 335 4.17 -21.04 -12.30
CA ILE A 335 4.08 -19.64 -11.90
C ILE A 335 5.51 -19.07 -11.92
N LYS A 336 5.73 -18.00 -12.70
CA LYS A 336 6.89 -17.14 -12.52
C LYS A 336 6.55 -16.10 -11.46
N SER A 337 7.16 -16.22 -10.30
CA SER A 337 7.12 -15.19 -9.27
C SER A 337 8.23 -14.16 -9.52
N ASN A 338 7.96 -12.92 -9.14
CA ASN A 338 8.92 -11.86 -8.87
C ASN A 338 9.81 -12.26 -7.68
N LEU A 339 10.87 -13.03 -7.95
CA LEU A 339 11.84 -13.42 -6.93
C LEU A 339 12.47 -12.19 -6.27
N HIS A 340 12.67 -12.28 -4.97
CA HIS A 340 13.55 -11.37 -4.22
C HIS A 340 14.94 -11.28 -4.90
N PRO A 341 15.58 -10.10 -4.89
CA PRO A 341 16.91 -9.95 -5.44
C PRO A 341 17.90 -10.88 -4.73
N ILE A 342 18.46 -11.84 -5.47
CA ILE A 342 19.53 -12.73 -4.97
C ILE A 342 20.87 -12.06 -5.27
N ILE A 343 21.68 -11.88 -4.22
CA ILE A 343 23.07 -11.45 -4.35
C ILE A 343 23.96 -12.69 -4.46
N PHE A 344 24.61 -12.87 -5.61
CA PHE A 344 25.55 -13.96 -5.80
C PHE A 344 26.87 -13.71 -5.06
N PRO A 345 27.53 -14.76 -4.55
CA PRO A 345 28.87 -14.63 -3.98
C PRO A 345 29.86 -14.18 -5.07
N LYS A 346 30.87 -13.41 -4.66
CA LYS A 346 31.95 -12.92 -5.55
C LYS A 346 33.13 -13.88 -5.63
N GLU A 347 33.20 -14.83 -4.70
CA GLU A 347 34.30 -15.81 -4.59
C GLU A 347 33.75 -17.20 -4.27
N VAL A 348 34.42 -18.22 -4.76
CA VAL A 348 34.20 -19.64 -4.48
C VAL A 348 35.53 -20.32 -4.15
N PHE A 349 35.49 -21.48 -3.49
CA PHE A 349 36.70 -22.26 -3.28
C PHE A 349 36.98 -23.17 -4.48
N GLN A 350 38.24 -23.29 -4.87
CA GLN A 350 38.72 -24.11 -5.97
C GLN A 350 39.85 -25.02 -5.51
N PHE A 351 39.78 -26.31 -5.82
CA PHE A 351 40.79 -27.31 -5.48
C PHE A 351 40.69 -28.56 -6.38
N GLU A 352 41.68 -29.44 -6.31
CA GLU A 352 41.69 -30.73 -7.00
C GLU A 352 41.52 -31.87 -6.00
N ILE A 353 40.73 -32.87 -6.39
CA ILE A 353 40.55 -34.10 -5.59
C ILE A 353 40.80 -35.35 -6.42
N ASP A 354 41.07 -36.45 -5.74
CA ASP A 354 41.05 -37.79 -6.30
C ASP A 354 39.62 -38.34 -6.33
N TYR A 355 39.13 -38.64 -7.53
CA TYR A 355 37.82 -39.26 -7.74
C TYR A 355 37.88 -40.80 -7.77
N GLY A 356 39.08 -41.40 -7.80
CA GLY A 356 39.23 -42.83 -8.05
C GLY A 356 38.54 -43.26 -9.34
N ASN A 357 37.69 -44.30 -9.26
CA ASN A 357 36.90 -44.82 -10.39
C ASN A 357 35.45 -44.29 -10.43
N GLU A 358 35.11 -43.31 -9.58
CA GLU A 358 33.75 -42.79 -9.45
C GLU A 358 33.45 -41.67 -10.45
N LYS A 359 32.17 -41.50 -10.79
CA LYS A 359 31.73 -40.37 -11.63
C LYS A 359 31.79 -39.06 -10.81
N PRO A 360 32.43 -37.98 -11.32
CA PRO A 360 32.68 -36.76 -10.54
C PRO A 360 31.43 -36.14 -9.88
N TRP A 361 30.31 -36.07 -10.60
CA TRP A 361 29.07 -35.48 -10.08
C TRP A 361 28.39 -36.32 -8.99
N SER A 362 28.34 -37.64 -9.15
CA SER A 362 27.73 -38.51 -8.13
C SER A 362 28.58 -38.57 -6.88
N PHE A 363 29.91 -38.60 -7.05
CA PHE A 363 30.86 -38.60 -5.94
C PHE A 363 30.75 -37.35 -5.08
N LEU A 364 30.74 -36.16 -5.70
CA LEU A 364 30.61 -34.89 -4.96
C LEU A 364 29.24 -34.77 -4.27
N ARG A 365 28.16 -35.23 -4.90
CA ARG A 365 26.82 -35.24 -4.27
C ARG A 365 26.76 -36.16 -3.06
N MET A 366 27.41 -37.32 -3.12
CA MET A 366 27.51 -38.25 -2.00
C MET A 366 28.26 -37.61 -0.83
N LEU A 367 29.44 -37.02 -1.08
CA LEU A 367 30.26 -36.39 -0.04
C LEU A 367 29.58 -35.18 0.62
N THR A 368 28.79 -34.44 -0.16
CA THR A 368 28.15 -33.21 0.32
C THR A 368 26.73 -33.43 0.83
N LYS A 369 26.16 -34.63 0.79
CA LYS A 369 24.74 -34.85 1.07
C LYS A 369 24.29 -34.33 2.44
N GLU A 370 25.05 -34.65 3.49
CA GLU A 370 24.72 -34.33 4.89
C GLU A 370 25.55 -33.16 5.44
N THR A 371 26.12 -32.33 4.57
CA THR A 371 26.96 -31.18 4.97
C THR A 371 26.36 -29.87 4.49
N ASN A 372 26.80 -28.74 5.03
CA ASN A 372 26.42 -27.40 4.52
C ASN A 372 27.19 -26.98 3.27
N THR A 373 28.12 -27.82 2.80
CA THR A 373 28.98 -27.51 1.65
C THR A 373 28.29 -27.89 0.34
N CYS A 374 28.35 -27.04 -0.67
CA CYS A 374 27.96 -27.38 -2.05
C CYS A 374 29.22 -27.50 -2.91
N ALA A 375 29.30 -28.50 -3.79
CA ALA A 375 30.47 -28.71 -4.62
C ALA A 375 30.11 -29.25 -6.01
N ILE A 376 30.76 -28.70 -7.04
CA ILE A 376 30.59 -29.12 -8.43
C ILE A 376 31.94 -29.42 -9.09
N PRO A 377 32.00 -30.35 -10.07
CA PRO A 377 33.19 -30.57 -10.88
C PRO A 377 33.18 -29.66 -12.12
N PHE A 378 34.26 -28.94 -12.38
CA PHE A 378 34.43 -28.14 -13.58
C PHE A 378 35.90 -28.08 -14.01
N LYS A 379 36.18 -28.34 -15.29
CA LYS A 379 37.54 -28.34 -15.87
C LYS A 379 38.59 -29.07 -15.01
N LYS A 380 38.29 -30.30 -14.58
CA LYS A 380 39.14 -31.17 -13.73
C LYS A 380 39.39 -30.67 -12.30
N LYS A 381 38.76 -29.56 -11.90
CA LYS A 381 38.78 -29.02 -10.54
C LYS A 381 37.41 -29.14 -9.89
N VAL A 382 37.39 -29.00 -8.57
CA VAL A 382 36.19 -28.85 -7.76
C VAL A 382 36.00 -27.37 -7.44
N PHE A 383 34.78 -26.88 -7.61
CA PHE A 383 34.37 -25.57 -7.12
C PHE A 383 33.34 -25.74 -6.01
N ALA A 384 33.54 -25.08 -4.88
CA ALA A 384 32.72 -25.28 -3.69
C ALA A 384 32.32 -23.97 -2.99
N LEU A 385 31.14 -24.03 -2.35
CA LEU A 385 30.61 -23.02 -1.43
C LEU A 385 30.45 -23.65 -0.04
N GLY A 386 30.90 -22.94 0.99
CA GLY A 386 30.90 -23.42 2.37
C GLY A 386 31.99 -22.72 3.18
N THR A 387 32.12 -23.05 4.46
CA THR A 387 33.26 -22.57 5.24
C THR A 387 34.52 -23.36 4.90
N LEU A 388 35.70 -22.73 5.00
CA LEU A 388 36.98 -23.42 4.75
C LEU A 388 37.18 -24.62 5.69
N SER A 389 36.66 -24.55 6.92
CA SER A 389 36.71 -25.65 7.89
C SER A 389 35.89 -26.85 7.43
N GLU A 390 34.64 -26.63 7.01
CA GLU A 390 33.75 -27.70 6.53
C GLU A 390 34.24 -28.31 5.22
N ILE A 391 34.75 -27.50 4.29
CA ILE A 391 35.31 -27.98 3.02
C ILE A 391 36.54 -28.85 3.32
N ASN A 392 37.44 -28.40 4.20
CA ASN A 392 38.57 -29.23 4.61
C ASN A 392 38.11 -30.53 5.25
N ALA A 393 37.19 -30.48 6.22
CA ALA A 393 36.68 -31.69 6.87
C ALA A 393 36.04 -32.69 5.88
N THR A 394 35.31 -32.18 4.88
CA THR A 394 34.63 -33.00 3.88
C THR A 394 35.60 -33.63 2.86
N PHE A 395 36.62 -32.89 2.43
CA PHE A 395 37.48 -33.28 1.31
C PHE A 395 38.89 -33.73 1.71
N LYS A 396 39.31 -33.62 2.98
CA LYS A 396 40.69 -33.86 3.46
C LYS A 396 41.35 -35.11 2.89
N ASN A 397 40.62 -36.23 2.87
CA ASN A 397 41.15 -37.53 2.47
C ASN A 397 41.31 -37.69 0.94
N TYR A 398 40.80 -36.73 0.16
CA TYR A 398 40.77 -36.78 -1.29
C TYR A 398 41.55 -35.63 -1.93
N LEU A 399 42.03 -34.64 -1.17
CA LEU A 399 42.70 -33.46 -1.71
C LEU A 399 44.02 -33.81 -2.42
N ARG A 400 44.20 -33.26 -3.62
CA ARG A 400 45.45 -33.31 -4.40
C ARG A 400 46.13 -31.95 -4.51
N SER A 401 45.43 -30.87 -4.15
CA SER A 401 45.97 -29.51 -4.14
C SER A 401 45.49 -28.73 -2.92
N ASP A 402 46.15 -27.61 -2.65
CA ASP A 402 45.64 -26.63 -1.69
C ASP A 402 44.28 -26.06 -2.13
N ILE A 403 43.47 -25.68 -1.14
CA ILE A 403 42.20 -25.01 -1.34
C ILE A 403 42.45 -23.51 -1.52
N LYS A 404 42.07 -22.97 -2.68
CA LYS A 404 42.26 -21.55 -3.03
C LYS A 404 40.91 -20.87 -3.23
N ARG A 405 40.86 -19.55 -3.06
CA ARG A 405 39.70 -18.75 -3.46
C ARG A 405 39.85 -18.33 -4.91
N GLU A 406 38.77 -18.45 -5.65
CA GLU A 406 38.66 -18.06 -7.06
C GLU A 406 37.49 -17.07 -7.18
N ALA A 407 37.71 -15.98 -7.92
CA ALA A 407 36.65 -15.02 -8.19
C ALA A 407 35.60 -15.63 -9.13
N ILE A 408 34.32 -15.34 -8.89
CA ILE A 408 33.21 -15.73 -9.76
C ILE A 408 32.34 -14.51 -10.08
N SER A 409 32.04 -14.33 -11.37
CA SER A 409 31.17 -13.24 -11.83
C SER A 409 29.76 -13.73 -12.14
N LYS A 410 28.80 -12.80 -12.17
CA LYS A 410 27.43 -13.09 -12.63
C LYS A 410 27.42 -13.68 -14.05
N LYS A 411 28.29 -13.19 -14.95
CA LYS A 411 28.42 -13.70 -16.32
C LYS A 411 28.86 -15.17 -16.33
N ASP A 412 29.70 -15.60 -15.40
CA ASP A 412 30.14 -16.99 -15.30
C ASP A 412 28.97 -17.90 -14.89
N ILE A 413 28.16 -17.45 -13.92
CA ILE A 413 26.97 -18.18 -13.45
C ILE A 413 25.91 -18.28 -14.55
N GLU A 414 25.70 -17.21 -15.32
CA GLU A 414 24.74 -17.16 -16.42
C GLU A 414 25.15 -18.08 -17.57
N ASN A 415 26.44 -18.12 -17.93
CA ASN A 415 26.90 -18.83 -19.13
C ASN A 415 27.40 -20.25 -18.86
N VAL A 416 27.77 -20.60 -17.62
CA VAL A 416 28.31 -21.91 -17.27
C VAL A 416 27.30 -22.70 -16.44
N GLY A 417 26.70 -23.73 -17.04
CA GLY A 417 25.69 -24.56 -16.38
C GLY A 417 26.16 -25.21 -15.07
N ALA A 418 27.46 -25.52 -14.94
CA ALA A 418 28.03 -26.07 -13.70
C ALA A 418 28.01 -25.05 -12.55
N PHE A 419 28.30 -23.78 -12.82
CA PHE A 419 28.22 -22.71 -11.82
C PHE A 419 26.77 -22.35 -11.48
N ARG A 420 25.88 -22.38 -12.46
CA ARG A 420 24.44 -22.28 -12.19
C ARG A 420 23.97 -23.38 -11.25
N ALA A 421 24.38 -24.63 -11.50
CA ALA A 421 24.06 -25.75 -10.62
C ALA A 421 24.63 -25.58 -9.20
N LEU A 422 25.83 -25.01 -9.05
CA LEU A 422 26.41 -24.70 -7.74
C LEU A 422 25.55 -23.70 -6.96
N MET A 423 25.09 -22.63 -7.62
CA MET A 423 24.21 -21.63 -7.00
C MET A 423 22.85 -22.22 -6.63
N LEU A 424 22.27 -23.04 -7.52
CA LEU A 424 21.02 -23.74 -7.25
C LEU A 424 21.15 -24.68 -6.05
N GLN A 425 22.23 -25.46 -5.96
CA GLN A 425 22.48 -26.32 -4.80
C GLN A 425 22.54 -25.53 -3.49
N ALA A 426 23.18 -24.36 -3.48
CA ALA A 426 23.25 -23.50 -2.30
C ALA A 426 21.85 -23.02 -1.87
N VAL A 427 21.02 -22.59 -2.83
CA VAL A 427 19.64 -22.16 -2.57
C VAL A 427 18.79 -23.33 -2.06
N LEU A 428 18.88 -24.49 -2.70
CA LEU A 428 18.15 -25.70 -2.29
C LEU A 428 18.52 -26.10 -0.87
N LYS A 429 19.82 -26.16 -0.55
CA LYS A 429 20.29 -26.49 0.79
C LYS A 429 19.80 -25.53 1.85
N TYR A 430 19.82 -24.23 1.56
CA TYR A 430 19.30 -23.22 2.48
C TYR A 430 17.83 -23.51 2.83
N PHE A 431 16.96 -23.73 1.84
CA PHE A 431 15.55 -24.00 2.09
C PHE A 431 15.28 -25.34 2.77
N THR A 432 16.07 -26.38 2.49
CA THR A 432 15.93 -27.69 3.17
C THR A 432 16.42 -27.68 4.63
N HIS A 433 16.88 -26.55 5.17
CA HIS A 433 17.03 -26.41 6.63
C HIS A 433 15.68 -26.44 7.35
N ASP A 434 14.59 -26.03 6.67
CA ASP A 434 13.24 -26.22 7.20
C ASP A 434 12.85 -27.71 7.05
N PRO A 435 12.53 -28.41 8.15
CA PRO A 435 12.17 -29.83 8.10
C PRO A 435 10.91 -30.12 7.28
N ASN A 436 10.09 -29.11 6.97
CA ASN A 436 8.88 -29.22 6.17
C ASN A 436 9.16 -29.13 4.65
N ILE A 437 10.39 -28.84 4.23
CA ILE A 437 10.76 -28.68 2.82
C ILE A 437 11.70 -29.80 2.38
N GLU A 438 11.39 -30.42 1.25
CA GLU A 438 12.22 -31.44 0.59
C GLU A 438 12.71 -30.97 -0.77
N SER A 439 13.80 -31.57 -1.23
CA SER A 439 14.42 -31.24 -2.52
C SER A 439 14.93 -32.50 -3.22
N ASP A 440 14.96 -32.46 -4.55
CA ASP A 440 15.70 -33.45 -5.35
C ASP A 440 17.21 -33.15 -5.41
N ASN A 441 17.66 -32.11 -4.70
CA ASN A 441 19.03 -31.61 -4.66
C ASN A 441 19.58 -31.27 -6.06
N LYS A 442 18.69 -30.96 -7.01
CA LYS A 442 19.04 -30.61 -8.38
C LYS A 442 18.40 -29.29 -8.80
N ASP A 443 17.08 -29.22 -8.85
CA ASP A 443 16.33 -28.05 -9.32
C ASP A 443 14.93 -27.90 -8.73
N LYS A 444 14.50 -28.80 -7.83
CA LYS A 444 13.14 -28.81 -7.29
C LYS A 444 13.10 -28.72 -5.76
N LEU A 445 12.06 -28.03 -5.29
CA LEU A 445 11.64 -28.01 -3.87
C LEU A 445 10.16 -28.37 -3.78
N TRP A 446 9.78 -29.08 -2.71
CA TRP A 446 8.38 -29.30 -2.37
C TRP A 446 8.16 -29.32 -0.87
N MET A 447 6.96 -28.94 -0.44
CA MET A 447 6.56 -29.10 0.95
C MET A 447 6.26 -30.58 1.22
N LYS A 448 6.73 -31.12 2.36
CA LYS A 448 6.20 -32.36 2.91
C LYS A 448 4.70 -32.17 3.12
N SER A 449 3.89 -33.02 2.49
CA SER A 449 2.45 -32.99 2.66
C SER A 449 2.14 -33.22 4.15
N SER A 450 1.66 -32.18 4.84
CA SER A 450 0.97 -32.38 6.10
C SER A 450 -0.36 -33.05 5.76
N GLU A 451 -0.57 -34.26 6.26
CA GLU A 451 -1.91 -34.84 6.33
C GLU A 451 -2.77 -33.92 7.21
N ARG A 452 -3.47 -32.97 6.59
CA ARG A 452 -4.64 -32.33 7.19
C ARG A 452 -5.83 -32.64 6.29
N ASN A 453 -6.56 -33.66 6.68
CA ASN A 453 -7.91 -33.92 6.19
C ASN A 453 -8.80 -32.70 6.48
N ILE A 454 -9.05 -31.89 5.45
CA ILE A 454 -10.20 -30.99 5.39
C ILE A 454 -10.83 -31.21 4.01
N GLY A 455 -11.96 -31.94 4.00
CA GLY A 455 -12.96 -31.95 2.92
C GLY A 455 -12.48 -32.23 1.49
N ASN A 456 -12.63 -33.49 1.04
CA ASN A 456 -12.81 -33.91 -0.36
C ASN A 456 -11.94 -33.27 -1.47
N LYS A 457 -10.66 -32.94 -1.21
CA LYS A 457 -9.66 -32.75 -2.27
C LYS A 457 -8.31 -33.35 -1.87
N SER A 458 -7.84 -34.28 -2.69
CA SER A 458 -6.58 -35.01 -2.56
C SER A 458 -5.35 -34.09 -2.69
N ASN A 459 -4.42 -34.21 -1.76
CA ASN A 459 -2.97 -33.93 -1.79
C ASN A 459 -2.47 -32.92 -2.82
N LEU A 460 -2.20 -31.69 -2.35
CA LEU A 460 -1.44 -30.68 -3.10
C LEU A 460 -0.02 -30.56 -2.51
N SER A 461 0.94 -31.32 -3.04
CA SER A 461 2.35 -31.00 -2.87
C SER A 461 2.70 -29.84 -3.81
N LYS A 462 2.95 -28.63 -3.27
CA LYS A 462 3.43 -27.50 -4.08
C LYS A 462 4.84 -27.81 -4.57
N LEU A 463 5.00 -28.00 -5.88
CA LEU A 463 6.30 -28.22 -6.53
C LEU A 463 6.83 -26.88 -7.05
N TYR A 464 8.01 -26.48 -6.59
CA TYR A 464 8.72 -25.30 -7.06
C TYR A 464 9.88 -25.73 -7.96
N ASN A 465 10.02 -25.08 -9.12
CA ASN A 465 11.05 -25.38 -10.10
C ASN A 465 11.97 -24.17 -10.30
N LEU A 466 13.26 -24.31 -9.98
CA LEU A 466 14.26 -23.25 -10.02
C LEU A 466 15.07 -23.32 -11.34
N THR A 467 14.39 -23.20 -12.49
CA THR A 467 15.04 -23.45 -13.80
C THR A 467 15.58 -22.23 -14.56
N LYS A 468 15.53 -21.01 -14.02
CA LYS A 468 16.13 -19.85 -14.69
C LYS A 468 16.84 -18.91 -13.73
#